data_AF-A0A5M9ZL19-F1
#
_entry.id   AF-A0A5M9ZL19-F1
#
_cell.length_a   1.000
_cell.length_b   1.000
_cell.length_c   1.000
_cell.angle_alpha   90.00
_cell.angle_beta   90.00
_cell.angle_gamma   90.00
#
_symmetry.space_group_name_H-M   'P 1'
#
loop_
_entity.id
_entity.type
_entity.pdbx_description
1 polymer ?
#
loop_
_entity_poly.entity_id
_entity_poly.type
_entity_poly.pdbx_seq_one_letter_code
_entity_poly.pdbx_strand_id
1 'polypeptide(L)'
;MSMFDGNNGWPTFGQDPQPEPQPAYAQPEQPAYDAQPAPEQPAAEYAQPETPAAEPEPAATEAAEAETQTEAAPEQPAGDAGQAAPEADDAKPEAESKTERKPARPRPEFAWTADRVRKVREALAALDDERTRRVVAAIAGGDPDDVDRLALQVLKGSLAGPIGLLVAWHDEPDGMRRAIAIGGDQERDAQAVRKAARVAVVIDPALEGTVKPTGSKPTELQYALATAAPDLDVDSVRGLA
;
A
#
# COMPACT_ATOMS: atom_id res chain seq x y z
N MET A 1 -74.75 8.57 -2.66
CA MET A 1 -74.14 9.58 -1.78
C MET A 1 -72.69 9.18 -1.56
N SER A 2 -71.77 9.76 -2.34
CA SER A 2 -70.33 9.74 -2.10
C SER A 2 -69.81 11.08 -2.60
N MET A 3 -69.56 12.00 -1.68
CA MET A 3 -68.87 13.26 -1.93
C MET A 3 -67.38 12.97 -1.76
N PHE A 4 -66.69 12.61 -2.83
CA PHE A 4 -65.24 12.77 -3.01
C PHE A 4 -64.95 12.29 -4.42
N ASP A 5 -64.71 13.22 -5.34
CA ASP A 5 -63.48 13.23 -6.14
C ASP A 5 -63.52 14.33 -7.19
N GLY A 6 -62.35 14.88 -7.46
CA GLY A 6 -62.08 15.51 -8.73
C GLY A 6 -61.69 16.98 -8.64
N ASN A 7 -60.38 17.18 -8.74
CA ASN A 7 -59.76 18.37 -9.33
C ASN A 7 -59.38 19.51 -8.39
N ASN A 8 -58.54 19.21 -7.40
CA ASN A 8 -57.55 20.16 -6.89
C ASN A 8 -56.52 20.44 -7.99
N GLY A 9 -56.91 21.32 -8.92
CA GLY A 9 -56.04 21.88 -9.95
C GLY A 9 -55.01 22.81 -9.31
N TRP A 10 -53.74 22.47 -9.51
CA TRP A 10 -52.53 23.14 -9.07
C TRP A 10 -52.55 24.68 -9.12
N PRO A 11 -51.94 25.38 -8.14
CA PRO A 11 -51.75 26.81 -8.23
C PRO A 11 -50.67 27.15 -9.26
N THR A 12 -51.03 28.09 -10.14
CA THR A 12 -50.21 28.93 -11.02
C THR A 12 -48.76 29.10 -10.55
N PHE A 13 -47.84 28.35 -11.15
CA PHE A 13 -46.42 28.72 -11.22
C PHE A 13 -46.21 29.65 -12.42
N GLY A 14 -45.31 30.61 -12.22
CA GLY A 14 -45.13 31.79 -13.06
C GLY A 14 -44.94 31.50 -14.55
N GLN A 15 -45.39 32.46 -15.35
CA GLN A 15 -44.89 32.67 -16.70
C GLN A 15 -43.36 32.81 -16.63
N ASP A 16 -42.63 31.76 -16.97
CA ASP A 16 -41.27 31.92 -17.43
C ASP A 16 -41.32 32.56 -18.83
N PRO A 17 -40.52 33.61 -19.12
CA PRO A 17 -40.41 34.12 -20.47
C PRO A 17 -39.82 33.03 -21.37
N GLN A 18 -40.47 32.84 -22.52
CA GLN A 18 -40.03 31.95 -23.59
C GLN A 18 -38.55 32.23 -23.93
N PRO A 19 -37.64 31.23 -23.91
CA PRO A 19 -36.25 31.45 -24.26
C PRO A 19 -36.17 31.90 -25.73
N GLU A 20 -35.47 33.00 -25.98
CA GLU A 20 -35.19 33.50 -27.32
C GLU A 20 -34.48 32.41 -28.15
N PRO A 21 -34.76 32.32 -29.47
CA PRO A 21 -34.02 31.39 -30.33
C PRO A 21 -32.55 31.79 -30.33
N GLN A 22 -31.69 30.89 -29.84
CA GLN A 22 -30.23 31.07 -29.91
C GLN A 22 -29.80 31.23 -31.37
N PRO A 23 -28.83 32.10 -31.68
CA PRO A 23 -28.26 32.13 -33.02
C PRO A 23 -27.66 30.76 -33.32
N ALA A 24 -28.07 30.17 -34.45
CA ALA A 24 -27.47 28.94 -34.93
C ALA A 24 -25.96 29.18 -35.10
N TYR A 25 -25.16 28.60 -34.21
CA TYR A 25 -23.72 28.49 -34.43
C TYR A 25 -23.55 27.75 -35.75
N ALA A 26 -23.00 28.44 -36.74
CA ALA A 26 -22.55 27.80 -37.96
C ALA A 26 -21.56 26.70 -37.53
N GLN A 27 -21.93 25.44 -37.73
CA GLN A 27 -20.98 24.35 -37.61
C GLN A 27 -19.82 24.66 -38.55
N PRO A 28 -18.55 24.66 -38.09
CA PRO A 28 -17.46 24.59 -39.04
C PRO A 28 -17.64 23.32 -39.86
N GLU A 29 -17.68 23.45 -41.18
CA GLU A 29 -17.73 22.32 -42.10
C GLU A 29 -16.60 21.35 -41.72
N GLN A 30 -16.97 20.15 -41.29
CA GLN A 30 -15.99 19.10 -41.09
C GLN A 30 -15.39 18.76 -42.46
N PRO A 31 -14.06 18.67 -42.59
CA PRO A 31 -13.48 18.16 -43.83
C PRO A 31 -14.04 16.76 -44.05
N ALA A 32 -14.56 16.52 -45.26
CA ALA A 32 -15.04 15.22 -45.69
C ALA A 32 -13.91 14.20 -45.52
N TYR A 33 -13.96 13.43 -44.44
CA TYR A 33 -13.18 12.21 -44.31
C TYR A 33 -13.76 11.24 -45.33
N ASP A 34 -12.98 10.95 -46.37
CA ASP A 34 -13.22 9.85 -47.28
C ASP A 34 -13.55 8.59 -46.46
N ALA A 35 -14.75 8.06 -46.69
CA ALA A 35 -15.25 6.87 -46.03
C ALA A 35 -14.31 5.69 -46.30
N GLN A 36 -13.48 5.32 -45.31
CA GLN A 36 -12.91 3.99 -45.26
C GLN A 36 -14.05 2.97 -45.11
N PRO A 37 -14.09 1.88 -45.91
CA PRO A 37 -15.08 0.84 -45.72
C PRO A 37 -14.88 0.20 -44.34
N ALA A 38 -15.97 0.14 -43.57
CA ALA A 38 -16.02 -0.47 -42.25
C ALA A 38 -15.57 -1.94 -42.32
N PRO A 39 -14.69 -2.42 -41.42
CA PRO A 39 -14.51 -3.85 -41.24
C PRO A 39 -15.82 -4.44 -40.69
N GLU A 40 -16.33 -5.45 -41.37
CA GLU A 40 -17.51 -6.22 -40.98
C GLU A 40 -17.33 -6.75 -39.54
N GLN A 41 -18.18 -6.29 -38.63
CA GLN A 41 -18.32 -6.90 -37.31
C GLN A 41 -19.18 -8.17 -37.44
N PRO A 42 -18.72 -9.36 -37.04
CA PRO A 42 -19.64 -10.44 -36.74
C PRO A 42 -20.43 -10.09 -35.47
N ALA A 43 -21.75 -10.26 -35.56
CA ALA A 43 -22.73 -9.90 -34.55
C ALA A 43 -22.38 -10.43 -33.15
N ALA A 44 -22.50 -9.54 -32.17
CA ALA A 44 -22.50 -9.89 -30.75
C ALA A 44 -23.70 -10.79 -30.45
N GLU A 45 -23.43 -12.03 -30.04
CA GLU A 45 -24.40 -12.93 -29.45
C GLU A 45 -24.62 -12.51 -27.98
N TYR A 46 -25.85 -12.12 -27.67
CA TYR A 46 -26.26 -11.66 -26.36
C TYR A 46 -26.39 -12.84 -25.38
N ALA A 47 -25.54 -12.83 -24.36
CA ALA A 47 -25.67 -13.28 -22.97
C ALA A 47 -26.77 -14.30 -22.55
N GLN A 48 -26.36 -15.28 -21.74
CA GLN A 48 -27.00 -15.58 -20.47
C GLN A 48 -25.96 -15.86 -19.37
N PRO A 49 -25.97 -15.16 -18.23
CA PRO A 49 -25.23 -15.56 -17.03
C PRO A 49 -26.06 -16.53 -16.18
N GLU A 50 -25.50 -17.69 -15.86
CA GLU A 50 -26.06 -18.59 -14.85
C GLU A 50 -25.92 -17.97 -13.45
N THR A 51 -27.04 -17.95 -12.73
CA THR A 51 -27.18 -17.55 -11.33
C THR A 51 -26.38 -18.44 -10.38
N PRO A 52 -25.65 -17.90 -9.39
CA PRO A 52 -25.42 -18.62 -8.14
C PRO A 52 -26.54 -18.28 -7.15
N ALA A 53 -27.35 -19.29 -6.84
CA ALA A 53 -28.36 -19.23 -5.80
C ALA A 53 -27.75 -19.53 -4.41
N ALA A 54 -28.18 -18.72 -3.45
CA ALA A 54 -28.39 -19.03 -2.04
C ALA A 54 -27.17 -19.24 -1.11
N GLU A 55 -26.89 -18.16 -0.38
CA GLU A 55 -26.57 -18.16 1.06
C GLU A 55 -27.58 -19.01 1.87
N PRO A 56 -27.17 -19.57 3.02
CA PRO A 56 -27.72 -19.04 4.27
C PRO A 56 -26.74 -18.95 5.45
N GLU A 57 -26.88 -17.86 6.22
CA GLU A 57 -26.48 -17.69 7.63
C GLU A 57 -27.26 -18.65 8.60
N PRO A 58 -27.26 -18.45 9.94
CA PRO A 58 -26.21 -18.68 10.94
C PRO A 58 -26.70 -19.63 12.07
N ALA A 59 -25.81 -20.13 12.93
CA ALA A 59 -26.23 -20.62 14.26
C ALA A 59 -25.08 -20.62 15.29
N ALA A 60 -25.30 -19.87 16.36
CA ALA A 60 -24.56 -19.95 17.62
C ALA A 60 -25.19 -21.00 18.55
N THR A 61 -24.35 -21.69 19.34
CA THR A 61 -24.63 -22.26 20.68
C THR A 61 -23.28 -22.70 21.25
N GLU A 62 -22.68 -22.06 22.25
CA GLU A 62 -22.99 -21.99 23.70
C GLU A 62 -22.41 -23.16 24.53
N ALA A 63 -21.75 -22.76 25.63
CA ALA A 63 -21.54 -23.43 26.93
C ALA A 63 -20.53 -24.59 27.12
N ALA A 64 -19.60 -24.34 28.06
CA ALA A 64 -19.30 -25.12 29.29
C ALA A 64 -17.77 -25.09 29.56
N GLU A 65 -17.25 -24.20 30.40
CA GLU A 65 -17.10 -24.38 31.86
C GLU A 65 -16.62 -25.78 32.29
N ALA A 66 -15.37 -25.83 32.76
CA ALA A 66 -14.98 -26.68 33.89
C ALA A 66 -13.73 -26.08 34.54
N GLU A 67 -13.97 -25.39 35.65
CA GLU A 67 -12.98 -25.06 36.66
C GLU A 67 -12.29 -26.32 37.19
N THR A 68 -10.99 -26.25 37.47
CA THR A 68 -10.46 -26.89 38.68
C THR A 68 -9.31 -26.04 39.21
N GLN A 69 -9.63 -25.24 40.23
CA GLN A 69 -8.66 -24.72 41.18
C GLN A 69 -8.06 -25.88 41.98
N THR A 70 -6.75 -25.84 42.24
CA THR A 70 -6.22 -26.20 43.57
C THR A 70 -4.98 -25.34 43.83
N GLU A 71 -5.25 -24.26 44.55
CA GLU A 71 -4.47 -23.62 45.60
C GLU A 71 -3.28 -24.42 46.19
N ALA A 72 -2.11 -23.77 46.27
CA ALA A 72 -1.38 -23.53 47.53
C ALA A 72 -0.02 -22.86 47.24
N ALA A 73 0.13 -21.62 47.72
CA ALA A 73 1.41 -20.91 47.87
C ALA A 73 2.10 -21.34 49.19
N PRO A 74 3.15 -20.64 49.67
CA PRO A 74 4.53 -20.58 49.20
C PRO A 74 5.51 -21.03 50.31
N GLU A 75 6.69 -21.55 49.97
CA GLU A 75 7.79 -21.66 50.94
C GLU A 75 9.09 -21.07 50.38
N GLN A 76 9.44 -19.90 50.91
CA GLN A 76 10.82 -19.45 51.00
C GLN A 76 11.55 -20.27 52.07
N PRO A 77 12.86 -20.49 51.93
CA PRO A 77 13.76 -20.49 53.07
C PRO A 77 14.61 -19.22 53.09
N ALA A 78 14.69 -18.64 54.27
CA ALA A 78 15.61 -17.59 54.67
C ALA A 78 16.97 -18.16 55.13
N GLY A 79 18.01 -17.31 55.11
CA GLY A 79 19.32 -17.51 55.75
C GLY A 79 20.34 -18.24 54.84
N ASP A 80 21.62 -17.87 54.79
CA ASP A 80 22.48 -17.41 55.86
C ASP A 80 23.72 -16.69 55.28
N ALA A 81 24.25 -15.73 56.04
CA ALA A 81 25.49 -15.04 55.75
C ALA A 81 26.67 -15.86 56.30
N GLY A 82 27.67 -16.16 55.47
CA GLY A 82 28.89 -16.83 55.92
C GLY A 82 30.09 -16.43 55.07
N GLN A 83 30.88 -15.48 55.57
CA GLN A 83 32.28 -15.29 55.18
C GLN A 83 33.11 -16.51 55.61
N ALA A 84 33.99 -17.01 54.73
CA ALA A 84 35.33 -17.47 55.09
C ALA A 84 36.15 -17.69 53.81
N ALA A 85 37.24 -16.92 53.69
CA ALA A 85 38.39 -17.28 52.86
C ALA A 85 39.12 -18.48 53.48
N PRO A 86 39.86 -19.24 52.66
CA PRO A 86 41.26 -19.44 53.00
C PRO A 86 42.22 -19.15 51.84
N GLU A 87 43.37 -18.58 52.21
CA GLU A 87 44.57 -18.41 51.39
C GLU A 87 45.32 -19.74 51.15
N ALA A 88 46.13 -19.72 50.09
CA ALA A 88 47.26 -20.59 49.73
C ALA A 88 46.92 -22.06 49.41
N ASP A 89 47.42 -22.68 48.34
CA ASP A 89 48.83 -22.76 47.96
C ASP A 89 49.00 -23.16 46.47
N ASP A 90 50.23 -23.01 45.98
CA ASP A 90 50.74 -23.16 44.62
C ASP A 90 50.55 -24.57 44.01
N ALA A 91 50.06 -24.65 42.76
CA ALA A 91 50.34 -25.75 41.82
C ALA A 91 49.83 -25.46 40.39
N LYS A 92 50.73 -25.01 39.51
CA LYS A 92 50.64 -25.22 38.05
C LYS A 92 51.27 -26.59 37.75
N PRO A 93 50.61 -27.48 36.98
CA PRO A 93 50.95 -27.60 35.57
C PRO A 93 49.76 -27.73 34.61
N GLU A 94 50.05 -27.36 33.37
CA GLU A 94 49.22 -27.38 32.17
C GLU A 94 48.57 -28.74 31.91
N ALA A 95 47.26 -28.74 31.64
CA ALA A 95 46.63 -29.57 30.62
C ALA A 95 45.18 -29.12 30.38
N GLU A 96 44.91 -28.72 29.14
CA GLU A 96 43.59 -28.73 28.52
C GLU A 96 42.49 -27.94 29.24
N SER A 97 42.54 -26.61 29.07
CA SER A 97 41.36 -25.75 29.21
C SER A 97 40.33 -26.15 28.14
N LYS A 98 39.59 -27.22 28.45
CA LYS A 98 38.31 -27.56 27.85
C LYS A 98 37.41 -26.39 28.17
N THR A 99 37.39 -25.39 27.29
CA THR A 99 36.48 -24.25 27.36
C THR A 99 35.08 -24.82 27.47
N GLU A 100 34.56 -24.86 28.70
CA GLU A 100 33.16 -25.04 28.98
C GLU A 100 32.46 -23.94 28.19
N ARG A 101 31.89 -24.32 27.04
CA ARG A 101 30.97 -23.46 26.31
C ARG A 101 29.80 -23.24 27.24
N LYS A 102 29.89 -22.14 28.00
CA LYS A 102 28.82 -21.60 28.82
C LYS A 102 27.52 -21.75 28.01
N PRO A 103 26.51 -22.46 28.53
CA PRO A 103 25.30 -22.72 27.78
C PRO A 103 24.78 -21.39 27.27
N ALA A 104 24.61 -21.28 25.95
CA ALA A 104 24.10 -20.08 25.32
C ALA A 104 22.72 -19.83 25.93
N ARG A 105 22.66 -18.85 26.84
CA ARG A 105 21.39 -18.43 27.43
C ARG A 105 20.44 -18.13 26.27
N PRO A 106 19.19 -18.61 26.30
CA PRO A 106 18.22 -18.26 25.28
C PRO A 106 18.19 -16.74 25.21
N ARG A 107 18.61 -16.19 24.07
CA ARG A 107 18.50 -14.76 23.86
C ARG A 107 17.00 -14.46 23.93
N PRO A 108 16.56 -13.45 24.70
CA PRO A 108 15.18 -13.03 24.62
C PRO A 108 14.88 -12.73 23.15
N GLU A 109 13.72 -13.18 22.65
CA GLU A 109 13.29 -12.99 21.26
C GLU A 109 13.33 -11.51 20.82
N PHE A 110 13.36 -10.60 21.81
CA PHE A 110 13.48 -9.16 21.67
C PHE A 110 14.81 -8.59 22.21
N ALA A 111 15.95 -9.22 21.90
CA ALA A 111 17.25 -8.61 22.20
C ALA A 111 17.54 -7.46 21.20
N TRP A 112 17.73 -6.24 21.70
CA TRP A 112 18.30 -5.13 20.93
C TRP A 112 19.77 -5.44 20.60
N THR A 113 20.00 -6.06 19.44
CA THR A 113 21.36 -6.30 18.95
C THR A 113 21.96 -4.99 18.44
N ALA A 114 23.29 -4.86 18.52
CA ALA A 114 24.00 -3.70 17.95
C ALA A 114 23.66 -3.52 16.45
N ASP A 115 23.46 -4.62 15.74
CA ASP A 115 23.07 -4.64 14.33
C ASP A 115 21.65 -4.07 14.11
N ARG A 116 20.68 -4.41 14.98
CA ARG A 116 19.33 -3.84 14.92
C ARG A 116 19.33 -2.35 15.26
N VAL A 117 20.10 -1.93 16.26
CA VAL A 117 20.29 -0.49 16.58
C VAL A 117 20.91 0.25 15.40
N ARG A 118 21.92 -0.35 14.74
CA ARG A 118 22.55 0.23 13.55
C ARG A 118 21.54 0.42 12.42
N LYS A 119 20.76 -0.62 12.09
CA LYS A 119 19.73 -0.54 11.03
C LYS A 119 18.67 0.52 11.31
N VAL A 120 18.22 0.65 12.56
CA VAL A 120 17.27 1.71 12.95
C VAL A 120 17.89 3.10 12.76
N ARG A 121 19.14 3.30 13.16
CA ARG A 121 19.85 4.57 12.95
C ARG A 121 20.05 4.89 11.47
N GLU A 122 20.41 3.90 10.66
CA GLU A 122 20.53 4.05 9.20
C GLU A 122 19.18 4.43 8.57
N ALA A 123 18.09 3.76 8.97
CA ALA A 123 16.74 4.08 8.48
C ALA A 123 16.29 5.49 8.89
N LEU A 124 16.57 5.92 10.12
CA LEU A 124 16.27 7.28 10.57
C LEU A 124 17.11 8.32 9.82
N ALA A 125 18.41 8.08 9.64
CA ALA A 125 19.28 8.98 8.88
C ALA A 125 18.86 9.11 7.41
N ALA A 126 18.37 8.02 6.79
CA ALA A 126 17.80 8.08 5.44
C ALA A 126 16.55 8.96 5.34
N LEU A 127 15.85 9.18 6.45
CA LEU A 127 14.65 10.02 6.56
C LEU A 127 14.94 11.45 7.02
N ASP A 128 16.21 11.87 7.14
CA ASP A 128 16.56 13.26 7.45
C ASP A 128 16.15 14.21 6.32
N ASP A 129 16.15 13.73 5.08
CA ASP A 129 15.71 14.48 3.90
C ASP A 129 14.18 14.48 3.76
N GLU A 130 13.62 15.68 3.58
CA GLU A 130 12.17 15.89 3.45
C GLU A 130 11.59 15.26 2.18
N ARG A 131 12.34 15.24 1.06
CA ARG A 131 11.88 14.61 -0.18
C ARG A 131 11.78 13.10 0.01
N THR A 132 12.79 12.48 0.65
CA THR A 132 12.74 11.05 1.00
C THR A 132 11.58 10.73 1.93
N ARG A 133 11.31 11.55 2.97
CA ARG A 133 10.14 11.36 3.84
C ARG A 133 8.83 11.33 3.05
N ARG A 134 8.65 12.27 2.11
CA ARG A 134 7.45 12.30 1.25
C ARG A 134 7.33 11.08 0.35
N VAL A 135 8.43 10.58 -0.22
CA VAL A 135 8.43 9.36 -1.04
C VAL A 135 8.01 8.14 -0.20
N VAL A 136 8.60 7.97 0.99
CA VAL A 136 8.26 6.86 1.89
C VAL A 136 6.81 6.99 2.37
N ALA A 137 6.35 8.19 2.70
CA ALA A 137 4.98 8.47 3.10
C ALA A 137 3.98 8.18 1.98
N ALA A 138 4.30 8.51 0.73
CA ALA A 138 3.50 8.20 -0.45
C ALA A 138 3.31 6.69 -0.66
N ILE A 139 4.33 5.88 -0.35
CA ILE A 139 4.22 4.42 -0.40
C ILE A 139 3.41 3.89 0.79
N ALA A 140 3.70 4.40 1.99
CA ALA A 140 3.12 3.95 3.25
C ALA A 140 1.64 4.37 3.44
N GLY A 141 1.21 5.44 2.78
CA GLY A 141 -0.11 6.05 3.00
C GLY A 141 -0.22 6.71 4.36
N GLY A 142 0.78 7.50 4.75
CA GLY A 142 0.88 8.14 6.06
C GLY A 142 1.36 9.59 5.98
N ASP A 143 1.53 10.18 7.16
CA ASP A 143 2.07 11.52 7.34
C ASP A 143 3.59 11.53 7.07
N PRO A 144 4.14 12.43 6.22
CA PRO A 144 5.58 12.60 6.06
C PRO A 144 6.30 13.00 7.35
N ASP A 145 5.61 13.62 8.33
CA ASP A 145 6.21 14.05 9.59
C ASP A 145 6.23 12.94 10.67
N ASP A 146 5.55 11.81 10.45
CA ASP A 146 5.57 10.63 11.33
C ASP A 146 6.80 9.74 11.05
N VAL A 147 7.98 10.28 11.38
CA VAL A 147 9.29 9.68 11.07
C VAL A 147 9.43 8.26 11.62
N ASP A 148 8.90 8.00 12.82
CA ASP A 148 8.98 6.67 13.45
C ASP A 148 8.22 5.62 12.63
N ARG A 149 7.02 5.97 12.15
CA ARG A 149 6.23 5.09 11.29
C ARG A 149 6.89 4.88 9.93
N LEU A 150 7.49 5.92 9.36
CA LEU A 150 8.24 5.80 8.10
C LEU A 150 9.47 4.91 8.26
N ALA A 151 10.22 5.04 9.36
CA ALA A 151 11.40 4.20 9.64
C ALA A 151 11.02 2.72 9.74
N LEU A 152 9.86 2.40 10.34
CA LEU A 152 9.35 1.03 10.35
C LEU A 152 9.05 0.50 8.94
N GLN A 153 8.64 1.34 7.99
CA GLN A 153 8.41 0.91 6.60
C GLN A 153 9.72 0.65 5.86
N VAL A 154 10.71 1.52 6.04
CA VAL A 154 12.07 1.32 5.53
C VAL A 154 12.64 -0.01 6.04
N LEU A 155 12.55 -0.25 7.34
CA LEU A 155 13.06 -1.50 7.97
C LEU A 155 12.31 -2.76 7.52
N LYS A 156 11.04 -2.63 7.13
CA LYS A 156 10.24 -3.74 6.56
C LYS A 156 10.58 -4.01 5.09
N GLY A 157 11.31 -3.12 4.41
CA GLY A 157 11.64 -3.23 3.00
C GLY A 157 10.43 -3.07 2.08
N SER A 158 9.36 -2.39 2.53
CA SER A 158 8.12 -2.24 1.75
C SER A 158 8.23 -1.29 0.54
N LEU A 159 9.38 -0.61 0.41
CA LEU A 159 9.67 0.37 -0.63
C LEU A 159 10.21 -0.27 -1.91
N ALA A 160 10.93 -1.39 -1.78
CA ALA A 160 11.64 -2.04 -2.89
C ALA A 160 10.73 -2.38 -4.08
N GLY A 161 9.52 -2.88 -3.81
CA GLY A 161 8.55 -3.21 -4.85
C GLY A 161 8.12 -1.99 -5.67
N PRO A 162 7.42 -1.01 -5.07
CA PRO A 162 6.95 0.18 -5.78
C PRO A 162 8.06 1.00 -6.45
N ILE A 163 9.23 1.12 -5.81
CA ILE A 163 10.36 1.88 -6.38
C ILE A 163 11.01 1.10 -7.52
N GLY A 164 11.20 -0.22 -7.36
CA GLY A 164 11.72 -1.08 -8.42
C GLY A 164 10.84 -1.06 -9.67
N LEU A 165 9.52 -1.04 -9.52
CA LEU A 165 8.58 -0.87 -10.65
C LEU A 165 8.82 0.46 -11.38
N LEU A 166 8.87 1.56 -10.63
CA LEU A 166 9.02 2.90 -11.21
C LEU A 166 10.36 3.05 -11.96
N VAL A 167 11.44 2.51 -11.39
CA VAL A 167 12.76 2.47 -12.03
C VAL A 167 12.74 1.59 -13.28
N ALA A 168 12.15 0.40 -13.21
CA ALA A 168 12.04 -0.50 -14.36
C ALA A 168 11.25 0.13 -15.50
N TRP A 169 10.15 0.84 -15.18
CA TRP A 169 9.37 1.54 -16.19
C TRP A 169 10.15 2.71 -16.78
N HIS A 170 10.88 3.50 -15.99
CA HIS A 170 11.73 4.57 -16.49
C HIS A 170 12.80 4.04 -17.46
N ASP A 171 13.45 2.94 -17.09
CA ASP A 171 14.59 2.36 -17.84
C ASP A 171 14.19 1.63 -19.12
N GLU A 172 12.92 1.26 -19.31
CA GLU A 172 12.43 0.65 -20.55
C GLU A 172 12.32 1.70 -21.67
N PRO A 173 13.16 1.72 -22.71
CA PRO A 173 13.14 2.79 -23.72
C PRO A 173 11.91 2.74 -24.64
N ASP A 174 11.33 1.57 -24.87
CA ASP A 174 10.21 1.41 -25.80
C ASP A 174 8.86 1.70 -25.11
N GLY A 175 8.15 2.71 -25.60
CA GLY A 175 6.87 3.14 -25.01
C GLY A 175 5.79 2.05 -25.02
N MET A 176 5.75 1.18 -26.04
CA MET A 176 4.78 0.10 -26.13
C MET A 176 5.13 -1.03 -25.15
N ARG A 177 6.40 -1.42 -25.05
CA ARG A 177 6.87 -2.40 -24.06
C ARG A 177 6.64 -1.92 -22.64
N ARG A 178 6.89 -0.64 -22.38
CA ARG A 178 6.62 0.01 -21.09
C ARG A 178 5.14 -0.06 -20.73
N ALA A 179 4.27 0.31 -21.66
CA ALA A 179 2.82 0.22 -21.45
C ALA A 179 2.39 -1.22 -21.16
N ILE A 180 2.88 -2.21 -21.91
CA ILE A 180 2.60 -3.63 -21.67
C ILE A 180 3.09 -4.07 -20.28
N ALA A 181 4.31 -3.68 -19.90
CA ALA A 181 4.88 -4.00 -18.59
C ALA A 181 4.02 -3.43 -17.45
N ILE A 182 3.65 -2.15 -17.52
CA ILE A 182 2.77 -1.50 -16.53
C ILE A 182 1.42 -2.22 -16.45
N GLY A 183 0.84 -2.60 -17.59
CA GLY A 183 -0.41 -3.37 -17.63
C GLY A 183 -0.28 -4.72 -16.92
N GLY A 184 0.78 -5.47 -17.21
CA GLY A 184 1.05 -6.76 -16.55
C GLY A 184 1.33 -6.62 -15.05
N ASP A 185 2.01 -5.56 -14.63
CA ASP A 185 2.25 -5.25 -13.22
C ASP A 185 0.95 -4.84 -12.50
N GLN A 186 0.03 -4.15 -13.18
CA GLN A 186 -1.30 -3.85 -12.63
C GLN A 186 -2.14 -5.09 -12.41
N GLU A 187 -2.12 -6.04 -13.34
CA GLU A 187 -2.81 -7.33 -13.20
C GLU A 187 -2.24 -8.14 -12.04
N ARG A 188 -0.92 -8.10 -11.84
CA ARG A 188 -0.23 -8.82 -10.76
C ARG A 188 -0.46 -8.17 -9.40
N ASP A 189 -0.23 -6.86 -9.29
CA ASP A 189 -0.36 -6.09 -8.06
C ASP A 189 -0.71 -4.62 -8.34
N ALA A 190 -2.00 -4.37 -8.53
CA ALA A 190 -2.53 -3.02 -8.71
C ALA A 190 -2.17 -2.05 -7.56
N GLN A 191 -1.96 -2.55 -6.32
CA GLN A 191 -1.62 -1.69 -5.19
C GLN A 191 -0.16 -1.26 -5.23
N ALA A 192 0.76 -2.13 -5.64
CA ALA A 192 2.15 -1.76 -5.89
C ALA A 192 2.23 -0.71 -7.01
N VAL A 193 1.46 -0.86 -8.10
CA VAL A 193 1.42 0.14 -9.18
C VAL A 193 0.87 1.49 -8.70
N ARG A 194 -0.19 1.49 -7.89
CA ARG A 194 -0.72 2.74 -7.32
C ARG A 194 0.27 3.39 -6.37
N LYS A 195 1.01 2.61 -5.58
CA LYS A 195 2.10 3.13 -4.73
C LYS A 195 3.20 3.76 -5.58
N ALA A 196 3.64 3.10 -6.65
CA ALA A 196 4.61 3.63 -7.59
C ALA A 196 4.10 4.93 -8.24
N ALA A 197 2.83 4.97 -8.64
CA ALA A 197 2.21 6.18 -9.19
C ALA A 197 2.19 7.34 -8.19
N ARG A 198 1.95 7.10 -6.90
CA ARG A 198 2.07 8.14 -5.86
C ARG A 198 3.51 8.66 -5.75
N VAL A 199 4.49 7.78 -5.85
CA VAL A 199 5.91 8.17 -5.87
C VAL A 199 6.23 9.03 -7.08
N ALA A 200 5.74 8.67 -8.27
CA ALA A 200 5.91 9.47 -9.49
C ALA A 200 5.41 10.92 -9.30
N VAL A 201 4.22 11.08 -8.71
CA VAL A 201 3.65 12.41 -8.41
C VAL A 201 4.44 13.18 -7.36
N VAL A 202 5.02 12.50 -6.36
CA VAL A 202 5.89 13.18 -5.37
C VAL A 202 7.22 13.62 -5.99
N ILE A 203 7.79 12.82 -6.89
CA ILE A 203 9.05 13.14 -7.57
C ILE A 203 8.83 14.30 -8.56
N ASP A 204 7.74 14.26 -9.30
CA ASP A 204 7.31 15.30 -10.24
C ASP A 204 5.87 15.77 -9.95
N PRO A 205 5.72 16.86 -9.19
CA PRO A 205 4.41 17.44 -8.87
C PRO A 205 3.62 17.92 -10.09
N ALA A 206 4.25 18.12 -11.26
CA ALA A 206 3.53 18.50 -12.47
C ALA A 206 2.57 17.40 -12.95
N LEU A 207 2.74 16.16 -12.47
CA LEU A 207 1.94 15.00 -12.83
C LEU A 207 0.60 14.89 -12.07
N GLU A 208 0.33 15.73 -11.06
CA GLU A 208 -0.91 15.65 -10.24
C GLU A 208 -2.20 15.71 -11.08
N GLY A 209 -2.16 16.38 -12.24
CA GLY A 209 -3.29 16.48 -13.17
C GLY A 209 -3.48 15.27 -14.09
N THR A 210 -2.40 14.54 -14.38
CA THR A 210 -2.35 13.49 -15.41
C THR A 210 -2.26 12.09 -14.82
N VAL A 211 -1.36 11.89 -13.85
CA VAL A 211 -1.22 10.65 -13.10
C VAL A 211 -2.10 10.73 -11.86
N LYS A 212 -3.17 9.95 -11.85
CA LYS A 212 -4.12 9.87 -10.73
C LYS A 212 -4.03 8.48 -10.07
N PRO A 213 -3.21 8.32 -9.02
CA PRO A 213 -3.01 7.03 -8.36
C PRO A 213 -4.28 6.49 -7.68
N THR A 214 -5.24 7.37 -7.40
CA THR A 214 -6.54 7.04 -6.82
C THR A 214 -7.64 7.56 -7.74
N GLY A 215 -8.70 6.76 -7.92
CA GLY A 215 -9.89 7.15 -8.69
C GLY A 215 -9.81 6.96 -10.22
N SER A 216 -8.62 6.73 -10.80
CA SER A 216 -8.51 6.41 -12.23
C SER A 216 -8.80 4.95 -12.55
N LYS A 217 -9.29 4.73 -13.78
CA LYS A 217 -9.38 3.37 -14.34
C LYS A 217 -7.97 2.80 -14.55
N PRO A 218 -7.79 1.47 -14.45
CA PRO A 218 -6.48 0.84 -14.64
C PRO A 218 -5.78 1.26 -15.95
N THR A 219 -6.51 1.22 -17.07
CA THR A 219 -6.00 1.59 -18.40
C THR A 219 -5.59 3.06 -18.53
N GLU A 220 -6.33 3.96 -17.88
CA GLU A 220 -5.98 5.40 -17.87
C GLU A 220 -4.68 5.63 -17.09
N LEU A 221 -4.56 4.98 -15.93
CA LEU A 221 -3.34 5.04 -15.12
C LEU A 221 -2.15 4.42 -15.86
N GLN A 222 -2.36 3.30 -16.55
CA GLN A 222 -1.34 2.64 -17.36
C GLN A 222 -0.82 3.58 -18.45
N TYR A 223 -1.72 4.23 -19.20
CA TYR A 223 -1.33 5.18 -20.23
C TYR A 223 -0.58 6.39 -19.65
N ALA A 224 -1.11 6.99 -18.58
CA ALA A 224 -0.48 8.15 -17.94
C ALA A 224 0.93 7.83 -17.42
N LEU A 225 1.12 6.67 -16.79
CA LEU A 225 2.44 6.22 -16.33
C LEU A 225 3.38 5.91 -17.48
N ALA A 226 2.90 5.25 -18.54
CA ALA A 226 3.73 4.93 -19.70
C ALA A 226 4.26 6.20 -20.40
N THR A 227 3.46 7.27 -20.43
CA THR A 227 3.85 8.56 -20.96
C THR A 227 4.79 9.34 -20.04
N ALA A 228 4.55 9.34 -18.72
CA ALA A 228 5.32 10.14 -17.77
C ALA A 228 6.65 9.50 -17.35
N ALA A 229 6.72 8.16 -17.28
CA ALA A 229 7.87 7.42 -16.78
C ALA A 229 9.26 7.79 -17.37
N PRO A 230 9.44 8.04 -18.68
CA PRO A 230 10.77 8.34 -19.23
C PRO A 230 11.37 9.67 -18.75
N ASP A 231 10.55 10.61 -18.29
CA ASP A 231 10.99 11.95 -17.88
C ASP A 231 11.11 12.09 -16.35
N LEU A 232 10.88 11.01 -15.59
CA LEU A 232 10.95 11.01 -14.13
C LEU A 232 12.40 11.08 -13.63
N ASP A 233 12.66 11.96 -12.65
CA ASP A 233 13.92 12.02 -11.89
C ASP A 233 14.04 10.85 -10.88
N VAL A 234 14.27 9.64 -11.41
CA VAL A 234 14.30 8.40 -10.61
C VAL A 234 15.60 8.20 -9.83
N ASP A 235 16.67 8.93 -10.15
CA ASP A 235 17.98 8.76 -9.50
C ASP A 235 17.91 9.06 -8.00
N SER A 236 17.03 9.98 -7.61
CA SER A 236 16.72 10.32 -6.22
C SER A 236 16.13 9.16 -5.41
N VAL A 237 15.45 8.21 -6.06
CA VAL A 237 14.77 7.08 -5.40
C VAL A 237 15.43 5.73 -5.64
N ARG A 238 16.38 5.61 -6.58
CA ARG A 238 17.12 4.35 -6.82
C ARG A 238 17.81 3.81 -5.57
N GLY A 239 18.27 4.67 -4.67
CA GLY A 239 18.91 4.27 -3.40
C GLY A 239 17.95 3.73 -2.33
N LEU A 240 16.64 3.78 -2.57
CA LEU A 240 15.59 3.29 -1.67
C LEU A 240 15.03 1.92 -2.09
N ALA A 241 15.42 1.42 -3.27
CA ALA A 241 15.00 0.13 -3.82
C ALA A 241 15.74 -1.05 -3.18
#